data_AF-A0A2I0P3V7-F1
#
_entry.id   AF-A0A2I0P3V7-F1
#
_cell.length_a   1.000
_cell.length_b   1.000
_cell.length_c   1.000
_cell.angle_alpha   90.00
_cell.angle_beta   90.00
_cell.angle_gamma   90.00
#
_symmetry.space_group_name_H-M   'P 1'
#
loop_
_entity.id
_entity.type
_entity.pdbx_description
1 polymer ?
#
loop_
_entity_poly.entity_id
_entity_poly.type
_entity_poly.pdbx_seq_one_letter_code
_entity_poly.pdbx_strand_id
1 'polypeptide(L)'
;MRQKESIMVSLKSWTNNLKIHRSIFFICIITICAFTIHATSLPMVTFPLKPSPEAGPYQDEEFLEEVNETIYGLSNQTIPNGTALRELQTKQQMLSKMSISPELYPTATQINAYLYYTTKAGTEYSDAMSFYTRPYSPVYEDESLIGEAQEYQAASKTIWNRIKDL
;
A
#
# COMPACT_ATOMS: atom_id res chain seq x y z
N MET A 1 -4.14 -71.18 -9.37
CA MET A 1 -3.45 -70.08 -10.08
C MET A 1 -4.29 -68.79 -10.17
N ARG A 2 -5.58 -68.85 -10.57
CA ARG A 2 -6.46 -67.67 -10.76
C ARG A 2 -6.66 -66.71 -9.57
N GLN A 3 -6.64 -67.21 -8.32
CA GLN A 3 -6.92 -66.36 -7.16
C GLN A 3 -5.77 -65.39 -6.82
N LYS A 4 -4.51 -65.76 -7.11
CA LYS A 4 -3.35 -64.88 -6.86
C LYS A 4 -3.31 -63.69 -7.83
N GLU A 5 -3.75 -63.88 -9.07
CA GLU A 5 -3.78 -62.81 -10.08
C GLU A 5 -4.84 -61.75 -9.77
N SER A 6 -6.01 -62.17 -9.29
CA SER A 6 -7.09 -61.24 -8.89
C SER A 6 -6.68 -60.33 -7.73
N ILE A 7 -5.98 -60.87 -6.72
CA ILE A 7 -5.49 -60.09 -5.57
C ILE A 7 -4.40 -59.10 -6.01
N MET A 8 -3.53 -59.50 -6.94
CA MET A 8 -2.43 -58.67 -7.42
C MET A 8 -2.91 -57.48 -8.28
N VAL A 9 -3.98 -57.67 -9.07
CA VAL A 9 -4.63 -56.59 -9.83
C VAL A 9 -5.35 -55.60 -8.90
N SER A 10 -6.03 -56.10 -7.85
CA SER A 10 -6.71 -55.25 -6.87
C SER A 10 -5.73 -54.41 -6.04
N LEU A 11 -4.59 -54.98 -5.64
CA LEU A 11 -3.55 -54.23 -4.92
C LEU A 11 -2.93 -53.12 -5.79
N LYS A 12 -2.66 -53.41 -7.06
CA LYS A 12 -2.07 -52.45 -8.00
C LYS A 12 -3.02 -51.27 -8.27
N SER A 13 -4.31 -51.55 -8.43
CA SER A 13 -5.37 -50.53 -8.57
C SER A 13 -5.46 -49.62 -7.33
N TRP A 14 -5.39 -50.19 -6.12
CA TRP A 14 -5.42 -49.41 -4.88
C TRP A 14 -4.20 -48.51 -4.72
N THR A 15 -3.00 -49.01 -5.03
CA THR A 15 -1.76 -48.21 -4.97
C THR A 15 -1.72 -47.08 -6.00
N ASN A 16 -2.35 -47.26 -7.15
CA ASN A 16 -2.42 -46.24 -8.20
C ASN A 16 -3.40 -45.12 -7.82
N ASN A 17 -4.57 -45.46 -7.27
CA ASN A 17 -5.52 -44.45 -6.77
C ASN A 17 -4.93 -43.63 -5.63
N LEU A 18 -4.16 -44.26 -4.72
CA LEU A 18 -3.50 -43.54 -3.63
C LEU A 18 -2.38 -42.59 -4.11
N LYS A 19 -1.65 -42.96 -5.19
CA LYS A 19 -0.66 -42.07 -5.82
C LYS A 19 -1.32 -40.89 -6.54
N ILE A 20 -2.41 -41.13 -7.26
CA ILE A 20 -3.15 -40.09 -8.00
C ILE A 20 -3.72 -39.04 -7.03
N HIS A 21 -4.31 -39.47 -5.91
CA HIS A 21 -4.81 -38.53 -4.88
C HIS A 21 -3.69 -37.69 -4.24
N ARG A 22 -2.50 -38.28 -3.99
CA ARG A 22 -1.35 -37.56 -3.44
C ARG A 22 -0.78 -36.55 -4.45
N SER A 23 -0.73 -36.91 -5.74
CA SER A 23 -0.29 -36.00 -6.81
C SER A 23 -1.26 -34.83 -7.03
N ILE A 24 -2.58 -35.06 -6.98
CA ILE A 24 -3.59 -34.00 -7.13
C ILE A 24 -3.53 -33.01 -5.96
N PHE A 25 -3.36 -33.51 -4.73
CA PHE A 25 -3.24 -32.64 -3.54
C PHE A 25 -2.00 -31.73 -3.60
N PHE A 26 -0.86 -32.25 -4.06
CA PHE A 26 0.36 -31.46 -4.25
C PHE A 26 0.22 -30.40 -5.35
N ILE A 27 -0.47 -30.70 -6.45
CA ILE A 27 -0.71 -29.73 -7.53
C ILE A 27 -1.63 -28.60 -7.05
N CYS A 28 -2.68 -28.90 -6.28
CA CYS A 28 -3.58 -27.88 -5.72
C CYS A 28 -2.84 -26.92 -4.77
N ILE A 29 -1.91 -27.41 -3.94
CA ILE A 29 -1.12 -26.56 -3.03
C ILE A 29 -0.18 -25.62 -3.82
N ILE A 30 0.44 -26.11 -4.89
CA ILE A 30 1.35 -25.29 -5.72
C ILE A 30 0.57 -24.19 -6.46
N THR A 31 -0.64 -24.48 -6.94
CA THR A 31 -1.50 -23.45 -7.57
C THR A 31 -2.02 -22.39 -6.60
N ILE A 32 -2.21 -22.73 -5.31
CA ILE A 32 -2.60 -21.75 -4.29
C ILE A 32 -1.41 -20.89 -3.86
N CYS A 33 -0.17 -21.42 -3.90
CA CYS A 33 1.04 -20.63 -3.65
C CYS A 33 1.46 -19.74 -4.83
N ALA A 34 1.10 -20.05 -6.07
CA ALA A 34 1.46 -19.21 -7.22
C ALA A 34 0.69 -17.87 -7.28
N PHE A 35 -0.35 -17.69 -6.47
CA PHE A 35 -1.08 -16.43 -6.31
C PHE A 35 -0.57 -15.57 -5.14
N THR A 36 0.59 -15.89 -4.57
CA THR A 36 1.14 -15.05 -3.50
C THR A 36 1.85 -13.82 -4.06
N ILE A 37 1.14 -12.71 -3.98
CA ILE A 37 1.64 -11.41 -3.53
C ILE A 37 2.73 -10.81 -4.43
N HIS A 38 2.32 -10.16 -5.52
CA HIS A 38 3.07 -9.01 -6.03
C HIS A 38 2.83 -7.83 -5.07
N ALA A 39 3.50 -7.85 -3.91
CA ALA A 39 3.68 -6.65 -3.14
C ALA A 39 4.88 -5.94 -3.76
N THR A 40 4.60 -5.06 -4.72
CA THR A 40 5.50 -3.96 -5.05
C THR A 40 5.64 -3.12 -3.79
N SER A 41 6.56 -3.51 -2.91
CA SER A 41 6.86 -2.73 -1.72
C SER A 41 7.60 -1.50 -2.20
N LEU A 42 6.85 -0.44 -2.50
CA LEU A 42 7.42 0.88 -2.71
C LEU A 42 8.41 1.13 -1.58
N PRO A 43 9.67 1.51 -1.90
CA PRO A 43 10.61 1.82 -0.86
C PRO A 43 9.99 2.91 0.02
N MET A 44 10.13 2.80 1.34
CA MET A 44 9.76 3.86 2.29
C MET A 44 10.64 5.09 2.10
N VAL A 45 10.46 5.77 0.98
CA VAL A 45 11.08 7.05 0.66
C VAL A 45 10.10 8.11 1.14
N THR A 46 10.24 8.51 2.39
CA THR A 46 9.44 9.60 2.95
C THR A 46 10.07 10.94 2.57
N PHE A 47 9.26 12.00 2.48
CA PHE A 47 9.81 13.35 2.50
C PHE A 47 10.55 13.56 3.82
N PRO A 48 11.80 14.05 3.86
CA PRO A 48 12.54 14.17 5.11
C PRO A 48 11.91 15.23 6.02
N LEU A 49 11.75 14.90 7.30
CA LEU A 49 11.50 15.90 8.33
C LEU A 49 12.79 16.67 8.62
N LYS A 50 12.66 17.93 9.04
CA LYS A 50 13.75 18.65 9.72
C LYS A 50 14.27 17.79 10.88
N PRO A 51 15.58 17.65 11.09
CA PRO A 51 16.11 16.93 12.26
C PRO A 51 15.60 17.53 13.56
N SER A 52 15.29 16.68 14.53
CA SER A 52 14.86 17.14 15.85
C SER A 52 15.99 17.93 16.53
N PRO A 53 15.71 19.14 17.08
CA PRO A 53 16.72 19.91 17.77
C PRO A 53 17.00 19.33 19.17
N GLU A 54 18.25 19.42 19.62
CA GLU A 54 18.70 18.94 20.94
C GLU A 54 18.02 19.69 22.10
N ALA A 55 17.67 20.96 21.89
CA ALA A 55 16.93 21.79 22.83
C ALA A 55 15.91 22.66 22.09
N GLY A 56 14.85 23.05 22.81
CA GLY A 56 13.73 23.82 22.26
C GLY A 56 14.08 25.26 21.83
N PRO A 57 13.09 26.02 21.34
CA PRO A 57 11.65 25.73 21.43
C PRO A 57 11.18 24.65 20.45
N TYR A 58 10.28 23.78 20.92
CA TYR A 58 9.59 22.77 20.11
C TYR A 58 8.23 23.31 19.66
N GLN A 59 7.77 22.83 18.50
CA GLN A 59 6.50 23.20 17.87
C GLN A 59 5.53 22.01 17.88
N ASP A 60 5.59 21.18 18.91
CA ASP A 60 4.84 19.92 18.97
C ASP A 60 3.32 20.13 18.99
N GLU A 61 2.86 21.12 19.77
CA GLU A 61 1.44 21.46 19.89
C GLU A 61 0.89 21.99 18.55
N GLU A 62 1.59 22.95 17.95
CA GLU A 62 1.27 23.49 16.61
C GLU A 62 1.28 22.39 15.55
N PHE A 63 2.26 21.48 15.59
CA PHE A 63 2.34 20.34 14.69
C PHE A 63 1.12 19.42 14.83
N LEU A 64 0.74 19.06 16.06
CA LEU A 64 -0.40 18.17 16.29
C LEU A 64 -1.75 18.82 15.94
N GLU A 65 -1.92 20.12 16.20
CA GLU A 65 -3.11 20.87 15.80
C GLU A 65 -3.28 20.83 14.27
N GLU A 66 -2.24 21.23 13.55
CA GLU A 66 -2.20 21.27 12.09
C GLU A 66 -2.39 19.89 11.45
N VAL A 67 -1.81 18.85 12.06
CA VAL A 67 -1.99 17.47 11.63
C VAL A 67 -3.41 17.01 11.84
N ASN A 68 -4.01 17.29 13.01
CA ASN A 68 -5.39 16.88 13.29
C ASN A 68 -6.35 17.50 12.28
N GLU A 69 -6.23 18.81 12.00
CA GLU A 69 -7.04 19.46 10.97
C GLU A 69 -6.86 18.81 9.60
N THR A 70 -5.61 18.54 9.21
CA THR A 70 -5.27 17.98 7.90
C THR A 70 -5.78 16.54 7.76
N ILE A 71 -5.57 15.69 8.77
CA ILE A 71 -5.87 14.26 8.73
C ILE A 71 -7.36 13.98 8.85
N TYR A 72 -8.09 14.67 9.73
CA TYR A 72 -9.55 14.49 9.83
C TYR A 72 -10.24 14.83 8.51
N GLY A 73 -9.73 15.82 7.77
CA GLY A 73 -10.18 16.15 6.41
C GLY A 73 -9.94 15.03 5.37
N LEU A 74 -8.99 14.14 5.61
CA LEU A 74 -8.59 13.06 4.67
C LEU A 74 -9.19 11.69 5.00
N SER A 75 -9.56 11.46 6.27
CA SER A 75 -9.70 10.12 6.89
C SER A 75 -10.72 9.13 6.28
N ASN A 76 -11.40 9.46 5.17
CA ASN A 76 -12.27 8.51 4.47
C ASN A 76 -12.49 8.81 2.97
N GLN A 77 -11.66 9.65 2.36
CA GLN A 77 -11.92 10.15 1.01
C GLN A 77 -11.09 9.45 -0.08
N THR A 78 -11.69 9.40 -1.27
CA THR A 78 -11.04 9.16 -2.56
C THR A 78 -9.69 9.88 -2.67
N ILE A 79 -8.78 9.32 -3.48
CA ILE A 79 -7.46 9.88 -3.77
C ILE A 79 -7.57 11.42 -4.00
N PRO A 80 -6.84 12.27 -3.24
CA PRO A 80 -7.00 13.71 -3.33
C PRO A 80 -6.60 14.21 -4.71
N ASN A 81 -7.32 15.19 -5.24
CA ASN A 81 -7.05 15.79 -6.54
C ASN A 81 -7.31 17.30 -6.52
N GLY A 82 -6.95 17.99 -7.60
CA GLY A 82 -7.20 19.42 -7.76
C GLY A 82 -6.68 20.27 -6.59
N THR A 83 -7.53 21.14 -6.05
CA THR A 83 -7.18 22.05 -4.96
C THR A 83 -6.81 21.30 -3.68
N ALA A 84 -7.54 20.24 -3.31
CA ALA A 84 -7.28 19.47 -2.09
C ALA A 84 -5.88 18.83 -2.10
N LEU A 85 -5.43 18.34 -3.26
CA LEU A 85 -4.07 17.82 -3.43
C LEU A 85 -3.02 18.92 -3.21
N ARG A 86 -3.26 20.12 -3.73
CA ARG A 86 -2.33 21.25 -3.60
C ARG A 86 -2.25 21.77 -2.16
N GLU A 87 -3.37 21.81 -1.46
CA GLU A 87 -3.43 22.15 -0.03
C GLU A 87 -2.66 21.12 0.80
N LEU A 88 -2.86 19.83 0.53
CA LEU A 88 -2.14 18.75 1.20
C LEU A 88 -0.63 18.83 0.99
N GLN A 89 -0.17 19.07 -0.25
CA GLN A 89 1.25 19.28 -0.56
C GLN A 89 1.83 20.45 0.24
N THR A 90 1.08 21.54 0.35
CA THR A 90 1.50 22.74 1.06
C THR A 90 1.61 22.48 2.56
N LYS A 91 0.59 21.86 3.16
CA LYS A 91 0.59 21.47 4.58
C LYS A 91 1.71 20.50 4.89
N GLN A 92 1.92 19.47 4.07
CA GLN A 92 3.03 18.53 4.24
C GLN A 92 4.40 19.24 4.25
N GLN A 93 4.65 20.13 3.29
CA GLN A 93 5.88 20.90 3.23
C GLN A 93 6.07 21.81 4.44
N MET A 94 5.00 22.41 4.95
CA MET A 94 5.03 23.23 6.16
C MET A 94 5.40 22.38 7.38
N LEU A 95 4.64 21.31 7.62
CA LEU A 95 4.84 20.38 8.74
C LEU A 95 6.25 19.79 8.76
N SER A 96 6.80 19.48 7.59
CA SER A 96 8.16 18.92 7.46
C SER A 96 9.28 19.84 7.97
N LYS A 97 9.01 21.14 8.10
CA LYS A 97 9.98 22.17 8.52
C LYS A 97 9.85 22.55 9.99
N MET A 98 8.83 22.05 10.69
CA MET A 98 8.59 22.33 12.09
C MET A 98 9.67 21.73 12.98
N SER A 99 9.92 22.38 14.12
CA SER A 99 10.92 21.95 15.10
C SER A 99 10.27 20.98 16.09
N ILE A 100 10.30 19.69 15.75
CA ILE A 100 9.61 18.63 16.50
C ILE A 100 10.54 18.04 17.56
N SER A 101 10.05 17.84 18.78
CA SER A 101 10.84 17.28 19.88
C SER A 101 11.31 15.84 19.60
N PRO A 102 12.39 15.38 20.27
CA PRO A 102 12.86 14.00 20.09
C PRO A 102 11.80 12.95 20.48
N GLU A 103 10.92 13.29 21.43
CA GLU A 103 9.84 12.43 21.90
C GLU A 103 8.73 12.26 20.85
N LEU A 104 8.31 13.37 20.20
CA LEU A 104 7.28 13.34 19.17
C LEU A 104 7.80 12.88 17.80
N TYR A 105 9.11 12.93 17.57
CA TYR A 105 9.73 12.67 16.26
C TYR A 105 9.34 11.34 15.58
N PRO A 106 9.29 10.19 16.29
CA PRO A 106 8.88 8.92 15.67
C PRO A 106 7.44 8.95 15.16
N THR A 107 6.55 9.61 15.91
CA THR A 107 5.14 9.80 15.53
C THR A 107 5.02 10.76 14.35
N ALA A 108 5.70 11.90 14.42
CA ALA A 108 5.75 12.87 13.32
C ALA A 108 6.27 12.25 12.02
N THR A 109 7.24 11.35 12.10
CA THR A 109 7.78 10.64 10.94
C THR A 109 6.71 9.79 10.25
N GLN A 110 5.88 9.08 11.03
CA GLN A 110 4.78 8.28 10.50
C GLN A 110 3.68 9.16 9.88
N ILE A 111 3.32 10.26 10.55
CA ILE A 111 2.34 11.23 10.04
C ILE A 111 2.82 11.81 8.70
N ASN A 112 4.06 12.28 8.63
CA ASN A 112 4.61 12.85 7.40
C ASN A 112 4.76 11.79 6.29
N ALA A 113 5.04 10.53 6.63
CA ALA A 113 4.98 9.43 5.68
C ALA A 113 3.56 9.24 5.11
N TYR A 114 2.54 9.26 5.96
CA TYR A 114 1.14 9.19 5.53
C TYR A 114 0.78 10.33 4.57
N LEU A 115 1.11 11.57 4.93
CA LEU A 115 0.83 12.75 4.10
C LEU A 115 1.59 12.71 2.77
N TYR A 116 2.85 12.25 2.78
CA TYR A 116 3.66 12.05 1.57
C TYR A 116 2.99 11.06 0.61
N TYR A 117 2.63 9.88 1.10
CA TYR A 117 2.05 8.84 0.26
C TYR A 117 0.66 9.20 -0.25
N THR A 118 -0.14 9.87 0.58
CA THR A 118 -1.45 10.38 0.16
C THR A 118 -1.31 11.44 -0.93
N THR A 119 -0.31 12.32 -0.82
CA THR A 119 0.05 13.29 -1.85
C THR A 119 0.50 12.62 -3.14
N LYS A 120 1.39 11.62 -3.04
CA LYS A 120 1.89 10.87 -4.20
C LYS A 120 0.77 10.15 -4.94
N ALA A 121 -0.12 9.48 -4.21
CA ALA A 121 -1.31 8.87 -4.80
C ALA A 121 -2.13 9.90 -5.60
N GLY A 122 -2.33 11.10 -5.04
CA GLY A 122 -3.03 12.18 -5.72
C GLY A 122 -2.34 12.71 -6.97
N THR A 123 -1.01 12.86 -6.92
CA THR A 123 -0.21 13.29 -8.08
C THR A 123 -0.30 12.28 -9.20
N GLU A 124 -0.01 11.00 -8.95
CA GLU A 124 -0.06 9.97 -10.00
C GLU A 124 -1.48 9.80 -10.56
N TYR A 125 -2.51 9.90 -9.71
CA TYR A 125 -3.90 9.85 -10.18
C TYR A 125 -4.26 11.04 -11.08
N SER A 126 -3.85 12.25 -10.69
CA SER A 126 -4.08 13.46 -11.48
C SER A 126 -3.34 13.40 -12.82
N ASP A 127 -2.11 12.91 -12.82
CA ASP A 127 -1.29 12.76 -14.02
C ASP A 127 -1.91 11.72 -14.96
N ALA A 128 -2.31 10.56 -14.43
CA ALA A 128 -3.04 9.54 -15.17
C ALA A 128 -4.33 10.10 -15.81
N MET A 129 -5.13 10.83 -15.03
CA MET A 129 -6.39 11.42 -15.51
C MET A 129 -6.18 12.50 -16.60
N SER A 130 -5.02 13.17 -16.61
CA SER A 130 -4.67 14.14 -17.65
C SER A 130 -4.50 13.51 -19.04
N PHE A 131 -4.20 12.21 -19.12
CA PHE A 131 -4.10 11.49 -20.39
C PHE A 131 -5.47 11.15 -20.99
N TYR A 132 -6.49 10.92 -20.16
CA TYR A 132 -7.86 10.62 -20.58
C TYR A 132 -8.59 11.82 -21.21
N THR A 133 -8.19 13.04 -20.88
CA THR A 133 -8.90 14.27 -21.28
C THR A 133 -8.39 14.89 -22.60
N ARG A 134 -7.39 14.28 -23.26
CA ARG A 134 -6.82 14.81 -24.51
C ARG A 134 -7.59 14.29 -25.73
N PRO A 135 -8.15 15.16 -26.60
CA PRO A 135 -9.02 14.76 -27.72
C PRO A 135 -8.33 13.97 -28.85
N TYR A 136 -6.99 13.86 -28.81
CA TYR A 136 -6.18 13.10 -29.78
C TYR A 136 -5.33 12.00 -29.14
N SER A 137 -5.53 11.72 -27.85
CA SER A 137 -4.92 10.54 -27.23
C SER A 137 -5.75 9.32 -27.67
N PRO A 138 -5.13 8.21 -28.10
CA PRO A 138 -5.84 6.94 -28.14
C PRO A 138 -6.50 6.76 -26.77
N VAL A 139 -7.77 6.36 -26.73
CA VAL A 139 -8.44 6.02 -25.47
C VAL A 139 -7.67 4.84 -24.89
N TYR A 140 -6.70 5.13 -24.02
CA TYR A 140 -6.01 4.12 -23.25
C TYR A 140 -6.97 3.77 -22.11
N GLU A 141 -7.84 2.78 -22.35
CA GLU A 141 -8.59 2.08 -21.29
C GLU A 141 -7.66 1.18 -20.47
N ASP A 142 -6.42 1.62 -20.22
CA ASP A 142 -5.43 0.85 -19.49
C ASP A 142 -5.54 1.18 -18.01
N GLU A 143 -6.13 0.26 -17.24
CA GLU A 143 -6.18 0.34 -15.78
C GLU A 143 -4.78 0.42 -15.17
N SER A 144 -3.72 0.05 -15.90
CA SER A 144 -2.34 0.24 -15.46
C SER A 144 -1.97 1.72 -15.24
N LEU A 145 -2.68 2.66 -15.86
CA LEU A 145 -2.37 4.09 -15.75
C LEU A 145 -2.57 4.63 -14.33
N ILE A 146 -3.46 4.02 -13.54
CA ILE A 146 -3.65 4.38 -12.12
C ILE A 146 -2.94 3.42 -11.17
N GLY A 147 -2.17 2.45 -11.68
CA GLY A 147 -1.49 1.43 -10.89
C GLY A 147 -0.57 2.05 -9.84
N GLU A 148 0.28 3.01 -10.23
CA GLU A 148 1.16 3.71 -9.29
C GLU A 148 0.37 4.50 -8.23
N ALA A 149 -0.73 5.14 -8.62
CA ALA A 149 -1.61 5.85 -7.69
C ALA A 149 -2.23 4.89 -6.65
N GLN A 150 -2.63 3.69 -7.06
CA GLN A 150 -3.16 2.65 -6.18
C GLN A 150 -2.10 2.10 -5.23
N GLU A 151 -0.87 1.89 -5.70
CA GLU A 151 0.26 1.46 -4.85
C GLU A 151 0.55 2.48 -3.74
N TYR A 152 0.63 3.77 -4.10
CA TYR A 152 0.81 4.84 -3.12
C TYR A 152 -0.38 4.96 -2.16
N GLN A 153 -1.61 4.75 -2.65
CA GLN A 153 -2.80 4.74 -1.80
C GLN A 153 -2.80 3.56 -0.82
N ALA A 154 -2.33 2.38 -1.25
CA ALA A 154 -2.20 1.22 -0.36
C ALA A 154 -1.14 1.45 0.72
N ALA A 155 -0.01 2.08 0.37
CA ALA A 155 1.01 2.49 1.32
C ALA A 155 0.48 3.50 2.34
N SER A 156 -0.26 4.54 1.89
CA SER A 156 -0.84 5.53 2.80
C SER A 156 -1.85 4.91 3.74
N LYS A 157 -2.75 4.03 3.26
CA LYS A 157 -3.71 3.27 4.10
C LYS A 157 -3.01 2.42 5.15
N THR A 158 -1.89 1.79 4.80
CA THR A 158 -1.10 0.98 5.74
C THR A 158 -0.57 1.82 6.90
N ILE A 159 -0.11 3.04 6.61
CA ILE A 159 0.39 3.96 7.64
C ILE A 159 -0.77 4.56 8.43
N TRP A 160 -1.87 4.94 7.76
CA TRP A 160 -3.10 5.42 8.41
C TRP A 160 -3.55 4.49 9.53
N ASN A 161 -3.59 3.19 9.26
CA ASN A 161 -3.97 2.18 10.26
C ASN A 161 -3.06 2.15 11.51
N ARG A 162 -1.85 2.70 11.44
CA ARG A 162 -0.91 2.82 12.58
C ARG A 162 -1.08 4.12 13.35
N ILE A 163 -1.57 5.17 12.71
CA ILE A 163 -1.63 6.53 13.29
C ILE A 163 -3.05 7.01 13.62
N LYS A 164 -4.09 6.31 13.14
CA LYS A 164 -5.50 6.71 13.32
C LYS A 164 -6.01 6.72 14.77
N ASP A 165 -5.33 6.00 15.66
CA ASP A 165 -5.70 5.83 17.07
C ASP A 165 -4.77 6.61 18.01
N LEU A 166 -3.90 7.47 17.47
CA LEU A 166 -3.06 8.41 18.22
C LEU A 166 -3.90 9.59 18.71
#